data_AF-A0A819VDJ9-F1
#
_entry.id   AF-A0A819VDJ9-F1
#
_cell.length_a   1.000
_cell.length_b   1.000
_cell.length_c   1.000
_cell.angle_alpha   90.00
_cell.angle_beta   90.00
_cell.angle_gamma   90.00
#
_symmetry.space_group_name_H-M   'P 1'
#
loop_
_entity.id
_entity.type
_entity.pdbx_description
1 polymer ?
#
loop_
_entity_poly.entity_id
_entity_poly.type
_entity_poly.pdbx_seq_one_letter_code
_entity_poly.pdbx_strand_id
1 'polypeptide(L)'
;MDFMGSTATAQYTFMGHQPQQGSFLPSTRISDNRVSSDPSCSGIHTRSPSVSWCPAVYYRTAHAEPIQSLNISAVQPFSSTNYFNNIDSSKVPPIFLSARQALYTRYAPKDWHNAQLTNYLASDKICAASARLRSDAIGLAHEKDEQAFKNNFESSRHIAEIINDIEYWESELEKTKDNMKRKIDDVEFIQREVKRLLSETEKPLRIVQENLYEREKRQGIDLVRDNVERELIREVDTIELSQQKLRQMLERLGFQNALNFAGLHELERDVQDKSRARVLDSAAHNIQTTSSGIKFYEGIEYVDNTISVPESWTRYTQENIRRAVAGISQSDELLSATNQLMATIYDDIWSQWNHVNTSLENRLQEEKVAKNKIQSHLEKIRHEIVDVEQTIEFLKKTIADQEAFLQVAQTRLETRNRRPNVEACRDSAMLRLIQEVHDLHAAIADLYGKLRQEENALQLLLRTQSTLEQDLEIKNNSLSIDSEKVMSIRRTFIMGAPEKSLVTSVSFSQPHDLITV
;
A
#
# COMPACT_ATOMS: atom_id res chain seq x y z
N MET A 1 -32.22 -31.62 57.12
CA MET A 1 -33.48 -32.24 56.69
C MET A 1 -33.76 -31.79 55.27
N ASP A 2 -33.05 -32.45 54.35
CA ASP A 2 -33.53 -33.09 53.13
C ASP A 2 -34.61 -32.39 52.28
N PHE A 3 -34.16 -32.02 51.07
CA PHE A 3 -34.67 -32.44 49.75
C PHE A 3 -36.17 -32.72 49.55
N MET A 4 -36.77 -31.97 48.61
CA MET A 4 -37.87 -32.34 47.72
C MET A 4 -37.91 -31.29 46.57
N GLY A 5 -38.18 -31.56 45.30
CA GLY A 5 -38.67 -32.74 44.57
C GLY A 5 -38.20 -32.69 43.09
N SER A 6 -38.04 -33.83 42.40
CA SER A 6 -39.06 -34.60 41.65
C SER A 6 -39.55 -33.85 40.39
N THR A 7 -39.59 -34.39 39.16
CA THR A 7 -40.04 -35.72 38.72
C THR A 7 -39.53 -36.04 37.29
N ALA A 8 -39.51 -37.34 37.00
CA ALA A 8 -39.15 -37.99 35.75
C ALA A 8 -40.25 -37.95 34.68
N THR A 9 -39.89 -38.11 33.39
CA THR A 9 -40.44 -39.18 32.52
C THR A 9 -39.68 -39.31 31.20
N ALA A 10 -39.50 -40.58 30.82
CA ALA A 10 -38.87 -41.14 29.62
C ALA A 10 -39.83 -41.03 28.39
N GLN A 11 -39.61 -41.44 27.13
CA GLN A 11 -38.58 -42.22 26.41
C GLN A 11 -38.99 -42.30 24.90
N TYR A 12 -38.03 -42.62 24.01
CA TYR A 12 -38.14 -43.22 22.64
C TYR A 12 -38.75 -42.37 21.49
N THR A 13 -38.12 -42.21 20.31
CA THR A 13 -37.62 -43.22 19.35
C THR A 13 -36.70 -42.60 18.26
N PHE A 14 -35.55 -43.25 17.96
CA PHE A 14 -35.05 -43.79 16.65
C PHE A 14 -35.38 -43.02 15.34
N MET A 15 -34.58 -43.01 14.25
CA MET A 15 -33.19 -43.32 13.86
C MET A 15 -33.09 -43.01 12.35
N GLY A 16 -31.89 -42.75 11.82
CA GLY A 16 -31.65 -42.70 10.37
C GLY A 16 -30.18 -42.52 9.99
N HIS A 17 -29.49 -43.63 9.73
CA HIS A 17 -28.10 -43.70 9.24
C HIS A 17 -28.07 -43.93 7.71
N GLN A 18 -27.18 -43.24 6.98
CA GLN A 18 -26.13 -43.83 6.10
C GLN A 18 -25.40 -42.76 5.27
N PRO A 19 -24.09 -42.95 4.97
CA PRO A 19 -23.45 -42.31 3.82
C PRO A 19 -22.74 -43.30 2.85
N GLN A 20 -22.49 -42.78 1.64
CA GLN A 20 -21.53 -43.19 0.58
C GLN A 20 -21.99 -44.11 -0.57
N GLN A 21 -22.05 -43.53 -1.78
CA GLN A 21 -21.21 -43.84 -2.97
C GLN A 21 -21.59 -42.94 -4.15
N GLY A 22 -20.63 -42.51 -4.97
CA GLY A 22 -20.91 -41.89 -6.28
C GLY A 22 -19.82 -40.94 -6.80
N SER A 23 -18.92 -41.48 -7.62
CA SER A 23 -17.98 -40.77 -8.48
C SER A 23 -18.58 -40.53 -9.87
N PHE A 24 -18.59 -39.28 -10.38
CA PHE A 24 -18.75 -38.97 -11.81
C PHE A 24 -18.09 -37.62 -12.17
N LEU A 25 -17.34 -37.61 -13.28
CA LEU A 25 -16.65 -36.47 -13.92
C LEU A 25 -17.62 -35.58 -14.76
N PRO A 26 -17.16 -34.42 -15.28
CA PRO A 26 -16.65 -34.29 -16.67
C PRO A 26 -15.38 -33.39 -16.78
N SER A 27 -14.35 -33.59 -17.63
CA SER A 27 -14.16 -33.35 -19.10
C SER A 27 -14.72 -32.01 -19.64
N THR A 28 -14.08 -31.16 -20.46
CA THR A 28 -13.02 -31.34 -21.49
C THR A 28 -12.55 -29.96 -22.04
N ARG A 29 -11.24 -29.85 -22.38
CA ARG A 29 -10.56 -29.29 -23.60
C ARG A 29 -10.82 -27.84 -24.06
N ILE A 30 -9.84 -27.10 -24.63
CA ILE A 30 -9.31 -27.12 -26.04
C ILE A 30 -8.13 -26.10 -26.08
N SER A 31 -6.85 -26.46 -26.36
CA SER A 31 -6.06 -26.40 -27.63
C SER A 31 -5.95 -25.00 -28.27
N ASP A 32 -4.83 -24.50 -28.86
CA ASP A 32 -3.89 -25.11 -29.83
C ASP A 32 -2.76 -24.11 -30.24
N ASN A 33 -1.60 -24.64 -30.70
CA ASN A 33 -0.71 -24.24 -31.85
C ASN A 33 -0.15 -22.78 -32.01
N ARG A 34 1.02 -22.43 -32.59
CA ARG A 34 2.18 -23.07 -33.30
C ARG A 34 3.22 -21.98 -33.75
N VAL A 35 4.50 -22.39 -33.92
CA VAL A 35 5.56 -21.93 -34.89
C VAL A 35 6.16 -20.51 -34.68
N SER A 36 7.47 -20.23 -34.46
CA SER A 36 8.82 -20.67 -34.93
C SER A 36 9.44 -19.77 -36.03
N SER A 37 10.60 -19.16 -35.72
CA SER A 37 11.72 -18.82 -36.66
C SER A 37 12.97 -18.29 -35.92
N ASP A 38 14.11 -19.00 -36.08
CA ASP A 38 15.47 -18.94 -35.43
C ASP A 38 16.45 -17.83 -35.96
N PRO A 39 17.82 -17.82 -35.77
CA PRO A 39 18.80 -18.53 -34.87
C PRO A 39 19.85 -17.59 -34.14
N SER A 40 20.72 -17.96 -33.16
CA SER A 40 21.94 -18.81 -33.27
C SER A 40 22.71 -18.99 -31.92
N CYS A 41 23.17 -20.23 -31.65
CA CYS A 41 24.38 -20.75 -30.92
C CYS A 41 25.12 -19.88 -29.86
N SER A 42 25.50 -20.35 -28.66
CA SER A 42 26.30 -21.56 -28.36
C SER A 42 26.32 -21.94 -26.86
N GLY A 43 26.15 -23.25 -26.57
CA GLY A 43 26.83 -24.08 -25.55
C GLY A 43 26.67 -23.79 -24.04
N ILE A 44 26.44 -24.75 -23.12
CA ILE A 44 26.44 -26.22 -23.12
C ILE A 44 25.47 -26.71 -22.01
N HIS A 45 24.64 -27.70 -22.34
CA HIS A 45 23.74 -28.49 -21.49
C HIS A 45 24.53 -29.45 -20.53
N THR A 46 24.00 -30.05 -19.44
CA THR A 46 22.81 -30.92 -19.34
C THR A 46 22.43 -31.22 -17.88
N ARG A 47 21.12 -31.36 -17.65
CA ARG A 47 20.46 -32.11 -16.55
C ARG A 47 20.69 -33.63 -16.66
N SER A 48 20.62 -34.30 -15.49
CA SER A 48 20.13 -35.65 -15.03
C SER A 48 19.61 -36.71 -16.05
N PRO A 49 19.36 -38.01 -15.73
CA PRO A 49 19.18 -38.70 -14.41
C PRO A 49 19.66 -40.20 -14.31
N SER A 50 19.48 -40.81 -13.12
CA SER A 50 19.24 -42.25 -12.79
C SER A 50 19.85 -43.40 -13.62
N VAL A 51 20.53 -44.36 -12.97
CA VAL A 51 20.23 -45.83 -12.98
C VAL A 51 21.23 -46.61 -12.09
N SER A 52 20.69 -47.72 -11.58
CA SER A 52 21.08 -48.75 -10.62
C SER A 52 22.33 -49.61 -10.90
N TRP A 53 22.98 -50.03 -9.80
CA TRP A 53 23.49 -51.39 -9.45
C TRP A 53 24.42 -52.19 -10.40
N CYS A 54 25.72 -52.24 -10.03
CA CYS A 54 26.76 -53.33 -10.03
C CYS A 54 27.12 -54.11 -11.33
N PRO A 55 28.30 -54.80 -11.46
CA PRO A 55 29.53 -54.87 -10.63
C PRO A 55 30.87 -54.71 -11.42
N ALA A 56 31.98 -54.35 -10.72
CA ALA A 56 33.42 -54.51 -11.06
C ALA A 56 33.89 -54.02 -12.46
N VAL A 57 34.98 -53.27 -12.64
CA VAL A 57 36.39 -53.67 -12.51
C VAL A 57 37.19 -52.38 -12.71
N TYR A 58 37.99 -51.97 -11.74
CA TYR A 58 39.33 -51.35 -11.88
C TYR A 58 39.79 -50.97 -10.47
N TYR A 59 40.37 -51.95 -9.79
CA TYR A 59 41.15 -51.74 -8.58
C TYR A 59 42.31 -50.80 -8.90
N ARG A 60 42.40 -49.67 -8.19
CA ARG A 60 43.68 -49.08 -7.81
C ARG A 60 43.64 -48.83 -6.31
N THR A 61 43.86 -49.91 -5.56
CA THR A 61 44.18 -49.86 -4.14
C THR A 61 45.52 -49.16 -3.97
N ALA A 62 45.50 -47.95 -3.41
CA ALA A 62 46.64 -47.48 -2.64
C ALA A 62 46.57 -48.22 -1.30
N HIS A 63 47.36 -49.29 -1.18
CA HIS A 63 47.60 -49.94 0.10
C HIS A 63 48.29 -48.94 1.02
N ALA A 64 47.57 -48.39 1.99
CA ALA A 64 48.19 -47.88 3.21
C ALA A 64 48.52 -49.10 4.07
N GLU A 65 49.80 -49.38 4.25
CA GLU A 65 50.25 -50.45 5.13
C GLU A 65 49.76 -50.19 6.55
N PRO A 66 49.23 -51.21 7.26
CA PRO A 66 49.07 -51.11 8.70
C PRO A 66 50.48 -50.95 9.29
N ILE A 67 50.67 -49.92 10.12
CA ILE A 67 51.91 -49.70 10.86
C ILE A 67 52.21 -50.98 11.65
N GLN A 68 53.13 -51.79 11.13
CA GLN A 68 53.72 -52.89 11.88
C GLN A 68 54.44 -52.30 13.08
N SER A 69 54.10 -52.79 14.26
CA SER A 69 54.85 -52.52 15.47
C SER A 69 56.32 -52.92 15.25
N LEU A 70 57.21 -51.94 15.36
CA LEU A 70 58.66 -52.15 15.38
C LEU A 70 59.07 -52.82 16.70
N ASN A 71 58.73 -54.11 16.86
CA ASN A 71 59.32 -54.98 17.86
C ASN A 71 60.47 -55.77 17.23
N ILE A 72 61.53 -55.06 16.80
CA ILE A 72 62.85 -55.66 16.58
C ILE A 72 63.64 -55.48 17.89
N SER A 73 63.47 -56.43 18.81
CA SER A 73 64.52 -56.88 19.73
C SER A 73 64.01 -58.09 20.52
N ALA A 74 63.96 -59.25 19.85
CA ALA A 74 63.94 -60.53 20.53
C ALA A 74 65.19 -61.28 20.07
N VAL A 75 66.22 -61.29 20.91
CA VAL A 75 67.36 -62.20 20.75
C VAL A 75 66.83 -63.61 20.98
N GLN A 76 66.58 -64.34 19.90
CA GLN A 76 66.37 -65.78 19.93
C GLN A 76 67.71 -66.45 20.27
N PRO A 77 67.77 -67.42 21.21
CA PRO A 77 68.98 -68.19 21.45
C PRO A 77 69.22 -69.14 20.26
N PHE A 78 70.18 -68.78 19.40
CA PHE A 78 70.68 -69.64 18.34
C PHE A 78 71.64 -70.71 18.91
N SER A 79 71.30 -71.98 18.74
CA SER A 79 72.24 -72.97 18.17
C SER A 79 71.52 -74.26 17.78
N SER A 80 71.16 -74.38 16.50
CA SER A 80 71.02 -75.67 15.81
C SER A 80 71.21 -75.47 14.31
N THR A 81 72.31 -75.97 13.75
CA THR A 81 72.58 -76.05 12.30
C THR A 81 73.61 -77.16 12.09
N ASN A 82 73.16 -78.39 11.87
CA ASN A 82 73.02 -79.10 10.58
C ASN A 82 74.22 -80.00 10.27
N TYR A 83 73.96 -81.27 9.98
CA TYR A 83 74.41 -81.98 8.76
C TYR A 83 73.72 -83.35 8.69
N PHE A 84 72.86 -83.53 7.70
CA PHE A 84 72.47 -84.84 7.19
C PHE A 84 72.64 -84.78 5.67
N ASN A 85 73.51 -85.63 5.11
CA ASN A 85 73.34 -86.14 3.76
C ASN A 85 74.14 -87.44 3.56
N ASN A 86 73.48 -88.34 2.84
CA ASN A 86 73.87 -89.64 2.30
C ASN A 86 73.68 -90.90 3.16
N ILE A 87 72.83 -91.74 2.56
CA ILE A 87 72.35 -93.08 2.87
C ILE A 87 73.48 -94.06 2.50
N ASP A 88 73.87 -94.97 3.40
CA ASP A 88 73.66 -96.40 3.18
C ASP A 88 74.17 -97.31 4.31
N SER A 89 73.43 -98.40 4.49
CA SER A 89 73.85 -99.70 5.03
C SER A 89 74.19 -99.84 6.52
N SER A 90 73.36 -100.65 7.18
CA SER A 90 73.43 -101.08 8.57
C SER A 90 74.83 -101.46 9.07
N LYS A 91 75.32 -100.75 10.09
CA LYS A 91 76.19 -101.30 11.14
C LYS A 91 75.84 -100.60 12.46
N VAL A 92 75.26 -101.34 13.41
CA VAL A 92 75.24 -100.94 14.82
C VAL A 92 76.57 -101.38 15.43
N PRO A 93 77.45 -100.43 15.79
CA PRO A 93 78.17 -100.55 17.06
C PRO A 93 78.50 -99.18 17.70
N PRO A 94 78.93 -99.10 18.97
CA PRO A 94 78.48 -99.79 20.18
C PRO A 94 77.85 -98.78 21.18
N ILE A 95 76.89 -99.26 21.99
CA ILE A 95 76.15 -98.50 23.03
C ILE A 95 77.07 -97.82 24.08
N PHE A 96 78.35 -98.18 24.10
CA PHE A 96 79.34 -97.65 25.05
C PHE A 96 79.94 -96.28 24.71
N LEU A 97 79.84 -95.78 23.46
CA LEU A 97 80.31 -94.42 23.13
C LEU A 97 79.28 -93.35 23.49
N SER A 98 77.99 -93.61 23.27
CA SER A 98 76.90 -92.67 23.59
C SER A 98 76.71 -92.46 25.10
N ALA A 99 76.96 -93.50 25.91
CA ALA A 99 76.92 -93.41 27.37
C ALA A 99 78.17 -92.71 27.95
N ARG A 100 79.33 -92.82 27.29
CA ARG A 100 80.56 -92.09 27.69
C ARG A 100 80.51 -90.61 27.33
N GLN A 101 79.81 -90.24 26.25
CA GLN A 101 79.53 -88.84 25.90
C GLN A 101 78.49 -88.18 26.84
N ALA A 102 77.72 -88.98 27.58
CA ALA A 102 76.77 -88.53 28.60
C ALA A 102 77.37 -88.45 30.03
N LEU A 103 78.57 -89.03 30.25
CA LEU A 103 79.29 -89.04 31.53
C LEU A 103 80.40 -87.99 31.63
N TYR A 104 80.67 -87.23 30.56
CA TYR A 104 81.19 -85.87 30.70
C TYR A 104 79.99 -85.00 31.05
N THR A 105 79.99 -84.37 32.23
CA THR A 105 78.99 -83.36 32.59
C THR A 105 78.88 -82.37 31.43
N ARG A 106 77.78 -82.40 30.66
CA ARG A 106 77.63 -81.54 29.46
C ARG A 106 77.78 -80.05 29.79
N TYR A 107 77.55 -79.73 31.07
CA TYR A 107 77.73 -78.43 31.69
C TYR A 107 78.31 -78.68 33.10
N ALA A 108 79.38 -77.98 33.48
CA ALA A 108 79.86 -77.96 34.86
C ALA A 108 78.84 -77.21 35.76
N PRO A 109 78.84 -77.39 37.10
CA PRO A 109 78.03 -76.56 38.00
C PRO A 109 78.21 -75.05 37.76
N LYS A 110 79.42 -74.64 37.38
CA LYS A 110 79.76 -73.28 36.95
C LYS A 110 79.00 -72.85 35.68
N ASP A 111 78.82 -73.75 34.71
CA ASP A 111 78.09 -73.47 33.47
C ASP A 111 76.58 -73.38 33.72
N TRP A 112 76.03 -74.19 34.63
CA TRP A 112 74.64 -74.06 35.10
C TRP A 112 74.41 -72.73 35.83
N HIS A 113 75.32 -72.35 36.75
CA HIS A 113 75.26 -71.06 37.43
C HIS A 113 75.40 -69.88 36.45
N ASN A 114 76.27 -69.98 35.44
CA ASN A 114 76.43 -68.96 34.40
C ASN A 114 75.18 -68.84 33.50
N ALA A 115 74.57 -69.95 33.10
CA ALA A 115 73.33 -69.95 32.32
C ALA A 115 72.16 -69.37 33.14
N GLN A 116 72.06 -69.74 34.42
CA GLN A 116 71.01 -69.25 35.30
C GLN A 116 71.18 -67.75 35.61
N LEU A 117 72.42 -67.29 35.81
CA LEU A 117 72.76 -65.86 35.93
C LEU A 117 72.45 -65.10 34.64
N THR A 118 72.77 -65.66 33.47
CA THR A 118 72.46 -65.06 32.17
C THR A 118 70.95 -64.94 31.95
N ASN A 119 70.18 -65.96 32.33
CA ASN A 119 68.72 -65.93 32.28
C ASN A 119 68.12 -64.91 33.26
N TYR A 120 68.66 -64.78 34.48
CA TYR A 120 68.23 -63.74 35.42
C TYR A 120 68.54 -62.34 34.87
N LEU A 121 69.75 -62.09 34.37
CA LEU A 121 70.12 -60.81 33.78
C LEU A 121 69.30 -60.48 32.52
N ALA A 122 68.97 -61.47 31.69
CA ALA A 122 68.10 -61.30 30.52
C ALA A 122 66.64 -61.02 30.93
N SER A 123 66.13 -61.75 31.93
CA SER A 123 64.80 -61.54 32.50
C SER A 123 64.69 -60.16 33.15
N ASP A 124 65.68 -59.72 33.92
CA ASP A 124 65.72 -58.39 34.54
C ASP A 124 65.72 -57.28 33.49
N LYS A 125 66.49 -57.46 32.39
CA LYS A 125 66.49 -56.52 31.26
C LYS A 125 65.12 -56.45 30.56
N ILE A 126 64.46 -57.59 30.34
CA ILE A 126 63.13 -57.65 29.73
C ILE A 126 62.07 -57.06 30.66
N CYS A 127 62.12 -57.37 31.96
CA CYS A 127 61.24 -56.79 32.98
C CYS A 127 61.42 -55.27 33.07
N ALA A 128 62.66 -54.77 33.08
CA ALA A 128 62.94 -53.34 33.08
C ALA A 128 62.47 -52.65 31.79
N ALA A 129 62.68 -53.27 30.62
CA ALA A 129 62.18 -52.76 29.34
C ALA A 129 60.64 -52.73 29.27
N SER A 130 59.96 -53.78 29.76
CA SER A 130 58.50 -53.84 29.86
C SER A 130 57.95 -52.84 30.86
N ALA A 131 58.61 -52.64 32.01
CA ALA A 131 58.24 -51.63 32.99
C ALA A 131 58.38 -50.21 32.41
N ARG A 132 59.43 -49.94 31.64
CA ARG A 132 59.59 -48.67 30.92
C ARG A 132 58.51 -48.47 29.87
N LEU A 133 58.27 -49.47 29.02
CA LEU A 133 57.21 -49.40 28.00
C LEU A 133 55.82 -49.17 28.62
N ARG A 134 55.53 -49.79 29.77
CA ARG A 134 54.30 -49.56 30.51
C ARG A 134 54.24 -48.13 31.06
N SER A 135 55.33 -47.64 31.65
CA SER A 135 55.41 -46.26 32.13
C SER A 135 55.22 -45.25 31.00
N ASP A 136 55.87 -45.47 29.86
CA ASP A 136 55.76 -44.63 28.65
C ASP A 136 54.32 -44.68 28.09
N ALA A 137 53.70 -45.87 28.03
CA ALA A 137 52.33 -46.04 27.57
C ALA A 137 51.29 -45.37 28.49
N ILE A 138 51.46 -45.47 29.82
CA ILE A 138 50.61 -44.79 30.81
C ILE A 138 50.81 -43.27 30.74
N GLY A 139 52.06 -42.81 30.63
CA GLY A 139 52.37 -41.39 30.45
C GLY A 139 51.72 -40.82 29.19
N LEU A 140 51.84 -41.53 28.07
CA LEU A 140 51.19 -41.17 26.81
C LEU A 140 49.67 -41.17 26.93
N ALA A 141 49.08 -42.17 27.59
CA ALA A 141 47.62 -42.23 27.80
C ALA A 141 47.13 -41.01 28.58
N HIS A 142 47.79 -40.65 29.68
CA HIS A 142 47.46 -39.46 30.45
C HIS A 142 47.61 -38.17 29.63
N GLU A 143 48.69 -38.04 28.86
CA GLU A 143 48.89 -36.89 27.96
C GLU A 143 47.76 -36.77 26.94
N LYS A 144 47.34 -37.89 26.33
CA LYS A 144 46.26 -37.91 25.34
C LYS A 144 44.89 -37.67 25.96
N ASP A 145 44.63 -38.18 27.16
CA ASP A 145 43.40 -37.91 27.91
C ASP A 145 43.30 -36.42 28.29
N GLU A 146 44.40 -35.83 28.76
CA GLU A 146 44.46 -34.40 29.06
C GLU A 146 44.25 -33.55 27.80
N GLN A 147 44.86 -33.92 26.68
CA GLN A 147 44.66 -33.25 25.40
C GLN A 147 43.21 -33.38 24.92
N ALA A 148 42.59 -34.56 25.04
CA ALA A 148 41.20 -34.79 24.65
C ALA A 148 40.24 -33.96 25.52
N PHE A 149 40.48 -33.87 26.82
CA PHE A 149 39.72 -33.03 27.73
C PHE A 149 39.85 -31.55 27.38
N LYS A 150 41.07 -31.06 27.14
CA LYS A 150 41.32 -29.67 26.72
C LYS A 150 40.61 -29.33 25.42
N ASN A 151 40.73 -30.18 24.39
CA ASN A 151 40.06 -29.98 23.10
C ASN A 151 38.53 -29.95 23.25
N ASN A 152 37.96 -30.87 24.05
CA ASN A 152 36.52 -30.91 24.31
C ASN A 152 36.06 -29.64 25.05
N PHE A 153 36.80 -29.20 26.06
CA PHE A 153 36.50 -27.99 26.82
C PHE A 153 36.56 -26.74 25.92
N GLU A 154 37.61 -26.60 25.12
CA GLU A 154 37.76 -25.48 24.18
C GLU A 154 36.64 -25.45 23.13
N SER A 155 36.31 -26.59 22.55
CA SER A 155 35.19 -26.71 21.60
C SER A 155 33.86 -26.34 22.25
N SER A 156 33.61 -26.84 23.47
CA SER A 156 32.38 -26.53 24.23
C SER A 156 32.29 -25.04 24.56
N ARG A 157 33.41 -24.40 24.90
CA ARG A 157 33.50 -22.96 25.16
C ARG A 157 33.19 -22.14 23.92
N HIS A 158 33.76 -22.47 22.77
CA HIS A 158 33.50 -21.77 21.51
C HIS A 158 32.05 -21.93 21.03
N ILE A 159 31.45 -23.11 21.21
CA ILE A 159 30.02 -23.31 20.93
C ILE A 159 29.17 -22.41 21.85
N ALA A 160 29.52 -22.29 23.13
CA ALA A 160 28.80 -21.41 24.06
C ALA A 160 28.93 -19.91 23.68
N GLU A 161 30.12 -19.48 23.24
CA GLU A 161 30.34 -18.12 22.72
C GLU A 161 29.43 -17.83 21.52
N ILE A 162 29.37 -18.74 20.54
CA ILE A 162 28.50 -18.61 19.36
C ILE A 162 27.02 -18.60 19.73
N ILE A 163 26.58 -19.42 20.69
CA ILE A 163 25.18 -19.40 21.18
C ILE A 163 24.82 -18.00 21.69
N ASN A 164 25.68 -17.37 22.49
CA ASN A 164 25.43 -16.02 23.01
C ASN A 164 25.35 -14.98 21.88
N ASP A 165 26.23 -15.07 20.87
CA ASP A 165 26.20 -14.18 19.71
C ASP A 165 24.91 -14.36 18.90
N ILE A 166 24.47 -15.61 18.69
CA ILE A 166 23.21 -15.90 18.00
C ILE A 166 22.03 -15.34 18.77
N GLU A 167 21.98 -15.52 20.09
CA GLU A 167 20.90 -14.99 20.95
C GLU A 167 20.82 -13.46 20.89
N TYR A 168 21.96 -12.78 20.91
CA TYR A 168 22.03 -11.33 20.75
C TYR A 168 21.42 -10.88 19.41
N TRP A 169 21.85 -11.47 18.30
CA TRP A 169 21.35 -11.12 16.98
C TRP A 169 19.88 -11.53 16.76
N GLU A 170 19.44 -12.66 17.31
CA GLU A 170 18.03 -13.09 17.31
C GLU A 170 17.15 -12.05 18.02
N SER A 171 17.59 -11.54 19.18
CA SER A 171 16.89 -10.48 19.92
C SER A 171 16.79 -9.16 19.14
N GLU A 172 17.89 -8.70 18.53
CA GLU A 172 17.88 -7.45 17.74
C GLU A 172 17.04 -7.57 16.45
N LEU A 173 17.06 -8.74 15.81
CA LEU A 173 16.20 -9.04 14.67
C LEU A 173 14.71 -9.04 15.07
N GLU A 174 14.37 -9.68 16.19
CA GLU A 174 12.98 -9.74 16.70
C GLU A 174 12.44 -8.34 17.01
N LYS A 175 13.24 -7.52 17.69
CA LYS A 175 12.92 -6.11 17.96
C LYS A 175 12.68 -5.33 16.67
N THR A 176 13.56 -5.47 15.68
CA THR A 176 13.43 -4.77 14.40
C THR A 176 12.22 -5.26 13.61
N LYS A 177 11.93 -6.56 13.66
CA LYS A 177 10.75 -7.19 13.05
C LYS A 177 9.46 -6.61 13.65
N ASP A 178 9.37 -6.51 14.96
CA ASP A 178 8.19 -5.94 15.64
C ASP A 178 8.02 -4.46 15.33
N ASN A 179 9.11 -3.70 15.20
CA ASN A 179 9.07 -2.31 14.74
C ASN A 179 8.54 -2.21 13.30
N MET A 180 9.00 -3.09 12.40
CA MET A 180 8.53 -3.14 11.02
C MET A 180 7.05 -3.49 10.93
N LYS A 181 6.57 -4.46 11.72
CA LYS A 181 5.14 -4.83 11.78
C LYS A 181 4.28 -3.64 12.20
N ARG A 182 4.65 -2.96 13.29
CA ARG A 182 3.96 -1.73 13.71
C ARG A 182 3.93 -0.67 12.61
N LYS A 183 5.02 -0.52 11.88
CA LYS A 183 5.08 0.45 10.77
C LYS A 183 4.20 0.07 9.59
N ILE A 184 4.08 -1.22 9.28
CA ILE A 184 3.14 -1.72 8.27
C ILE A 184 1.70 -1.37 8.69
N ASP A 185 1.34 -1.63 9.95
CA ASP A 185 0.02 -1.31 10.49
C ASP A 185 -0.29 0.21 10.40
N ASP A 186 0.69 1.07 10.71
CA ASP A 186 0.57 2.53 10.58
C ASP A 186 0.33 2.96 9.12
N VAL A 187 1.07 2.37 8.16
CA VAL A 187 0.92 2.66 6.73
C VAL A 187 -0.45 2.19 6.23
N GLU A 188 -0.91 1.01 6.62
CA GLU A 188 -2.24 0.52 6.27
C GLU A 188 -3.37 1.37 6.87
N PHE A 189 -3.19 1.85 8.10
CA PHE A 189 -4.13 2.78 8.73
C PHE A 189 -4.25 4.07 7.92
N ILE A 190 -3.13 4.73 7.61
CA ILE A 190 -3.16 5.98 6.82
C ILE A 190 -3.66 5.74 5.39
N GLN A 191 -3.37 4.59 4.77
CA GLN A 191 -3.97 4.26 3.47
C GLN A 191 -5.50 4.18 3.53
N ARG A 192 -6.07 3.60 4.58
CA ARG A 192 -7.53 3.60 4.78
C ARG A 192 -8.08 5.00 4.93
N GLU A 193 -7.36 5.85 5.64
CA GLU A 193 -7.74 7.23 5.87
C GLU A 193 -7.72 8.09 4.60
N VAL A 194 -6.67 7.95 3.79
CA VAL A 194 -6.58 8.61 2.47
C VAL A 194 -7.69 8.12 1.53
N LYS A 195 -8.03 6.82 1.55
CA LYS A 195 -9.17 6.28 0.77
C LYS A 195 -10.50 6.85 1.25
N ARG A 196 -10.69 6.99 2.56
CA ARG A 196 -11.88 7.62 3.17
C ARG A 196 -11.99 9.06 2.69
N LEU A 197 -10.94 9.87 2.84
CA LEU A 197 -10.92 11.26 2.39
C LEU A 197 -11.23 11.37 0.88
N LEU A 198 -10.61 10.52 0.06
CA LEU A 198 -10.91 10.48 -1.38
C LEU A 198 -12.39 10.24 -1.66
N SER A 199 -13.01 9.27 -0.98
CA SER A 199 -14.45 9.01 -1.12
C SER A 199 -15.34 10.17 -0.65
N GLU A 200 -14.90 10.91 0.37
CA GLU A 200 -15.63 12.08 0.90
C GLU A 200 -15.62 13.26 -0.07
N THR A 201 -14.60 13.39 -0.93
CA THR A 201 -14.54 14.44 -1.96
C THR A 201 -15.53 14.25 -3.12
N GLU A 202 -16.06 13.04 -3.33
CA GLU A 202 -16.98 12.75 -4.45
C GLU A 202 -18.31 13.49 -4.34
N LYS A 203 -18.84 13.65 -3.12
CA LYS A 203 -20.11 14.32 -2.90
C LYS A 203 -20.03 15.84 -3.16
N PRO A 204 -19.04 16.58 -2.62
CA PRO A 204 -18.78 17.97 -3.03
C PRO A 204 -18.64 18.13 -4.55
N LEU A 205 -17.90 17.23 -5.21
CA LEU A 205 -17.71 17.27 -6.67
C LEU A 205 -19.05 17.17 -7.42
N ARG A 206 -19.89 16.21 -7.03
CA ARG A 206 -21.22 16.06 -7.63
C ARG A 206 -22.09 17.30 -7.41
N ILE A 207 -22.03 17.91 -6.21
CA ILE A 207 -22.80 19.11 -5.89
C ILE A 207 -22.37 20.28 -6.78
N VAL A 208 -21.07 20.53 -6.94
CA VAL A 208 -20.60 21.64 -7.80
C VAL A 208 -20.97 21.41 -9.26
N GLN A 209 -20.90 20.18 -9.76
CA GLN A 209 -21.34 19.82 -11.11
C GLN A 209 -22.85 20.03 -11.29
N GLU A 210 -23.67 19.64 -10.32
CA GLU A 210 -25.11 19.88 -10.33
C GLU A 210 -25.43 21.38 -10.27
N ASN A 211 -24.70 22.17 -9.48
CA ASN A 211 -24.86 23.62 -9.44
C ASN A 211 -24.58 24.27 -10.80
N LEU A 212 -23.50 23.85 -11.49
CA LEU A 212 -23.21 24.32 -12.85
C LEU A 212 -24.33 23.93 -13.83
N TYR A 213 -24.81 22.69 -13.75
CA TYR A 213 -25.90 22.20 -14.58
C TYR A 213 -27.22 22.97 -14.37
N GLU A 214 -27.58 23.27 -13.12
CA GLU A 214 -28.78 24.06 -12.82
C GLU A 214 -28.62 25.51 -13.31
N ARG A 215 -27.43 26.11 -13.20
CA ARG A 215 -27.16 27.48 -13.68
C ARG A 215 -27.19 27.63 -15.19
N GLU A 216 -26.93 26.56 -15.94
CA GLU A 216 -27.07 26.53 -17.41
C GLU A 216 -28.53 26.70 -17.86
N LYS A 217 -29.49 26.46 -16.96
CA LYS A 217 -30.93 26.63 -17.23
C LYS A 217 -31.41 28.08 -17.13
N ARG A 218 -30.53 29.02 -16.74
CA ARG A 218 -30.82 30.46 -16.78
C ARG A 218 -31.08 30.90 -18.22
N GLN A 219 -31.88 31.95 -18.39
CA GLN A 219 -32.42 32.32 -19.69
C GLN A 219 -31.94 33.70 -20.16
N GLY A 220 -31.86 33.88 -21.47
CA GLY A 220 -31.57 35.17 -22.09
C GLY A 220 -30.24 35.77 -21.64
N ILE A 221 -30.27 37.05 -21.26
CA ILE A 221 -29.08 37.81 -20.87
C ILE A 221 -28.48 37.36 -19.53
N ASP A 222 -29.23 36.61 -18.72
CA ASP A 222 -28.77 36.12 -17.42
C ASP A 222 -27.95 34.84 -17.50
N LEU A 223 -27.92 34.18 -18.66
CA LEU A 223 -26.95 33.12 -18.96
C LEU A 223 -25.59 33.74 -19.27
N VAL A 224 -24.99 34.35 -18.25
CA VAL A 224 -23.71 35.07 -18.32
C VAL A 224 -22.67 34.38 -17.46
N ARG A 225 -21.42 34.40 -17.97
CA ARG A 225 -20.21 33.97 -17.24
C ARG A 225 -19.83 34.97 -16.17
N ASP A 226 -20.50 34.85 -15.03
CA ASP A 226 -20.29 35.68 -13.85
C ASP A 226 -19.22 35.13 -12.90
N ASN A 227 -19.01 35.84 -11.79
CA ASN A 227 -18.05 35.41 -10.77
C ASN A 227 -18.40 34.04 -10.18
N VAL A 228 -19.69 33.74 -10.02
CA VAL A 228 -20.13 32.46 -9.44
C VAL A 228 -19.76 31.30 -10.36
N GLU A 229 -20.01 31.41 -11.67
CA GLU A 229 -19.62 30.37 -12.62
C GLU A 229 -18.11 30.13 -12.60
N ARG A 230 -17.32 31.20 -12.53
CA ARG A 230 -15.86 31.10 -12.40
C ARG A 230 -15.43 30.39 -11.11
N GLU A 231 -16.01 30.74 -9.97
CA GLU A 231 -15.65 30.10 -8.69
C GLU A 231 -16.14 28.64 -8.62
N LEU A 232 -17.29 28.31 -9.23
CA LEU A 232 -17.77 26.92 -9.35
C LEU A 232 -16.84 26.07 -10.21
N ILE A 233 -16.36 26.60 -11.35
CA ILE A 233 -15.39 25.89 -12.19
C ILE A 233 -14.08 25.66 -11.41
N ARG A 234 -13.58 26.68 -10.71
CA ARG A 234 -12.40 26.52 -9.83
C ARG A 234 -12.61 25.51 -8.72
N GLU A 235 -13.82 25.40 -8.18
CA GLU A 235 -14.18 24.39 -7.18
C GLU A 235 -14.10 22.97 -7.77
N VAL A 236 -14.60 22.75 -8.99
CA VAL A 236 -14.38 21.49 -9.73
C VAL A 236 -12.89 21.19 -9.86
N ASP A 237 -12.12 22.14 -10.42
CA ASP A 237 -10.68 21.96 -10.66
C ASP A 237 -9.91 21.64 -9.37
N THR A 238 -10.25 22.32 -8.27
CA THR A 238 -9.63 22.13 -6.95
C THR A 238 -9.91 20.73 -6.40
N ILE A 239 -11.16 20.26 -6.52
CA ILE A 239 -11.54 18.93 -6.05
C ILE A 239 -10.88 17.85 -6.91
N GLU A 240 -10.92 17.96 -8.24
CA GLU A 240 -10.30 16.97 -9.14
C GLU A 240 -8.78 16.88 -8.96
N LEU A 241 -8.11 18.03 -8.81
CA LEU A 241 -6.68 18.07 -8.50
C LEU A 241 -6.38 17.42 -7.14
N SER A 242 -7.22 17.66 -6.13
CA SER A 242 -7.09 17.05 -4.81
C SER A 242 -7.25 15.54 -4.88
N GLN A 243 -8.25 15.05 -5.60
CA GLN A 243 -8.45 13.62 -5.84
C GLN A 243 -7.26 12.97 -6.55
N GLN A 244 -6.68 13.65 -7.54
CA GLN A 244 -5.48 13.18 -8.23
C GLN A 244 -4.30 13.05 -7.26
N LYS A 245 -4.05 14.05 -6.42
CA LYS A 245 -2.99 14.02 -5.40
C LYS A 245 -3.20 12.87 -4.40
N LEU A 246 -4.43 12.62 -3.96
CA LEU A 246 -4.76 11.48 -3.07
C LEU A 246 -4.50 10.14 -3.74
N ARG A 247 -4.89 9.97 -5.02
CA ARG A 247 -4.62 8.74 -5.78
C ARG A 247 -3.13 8.47 -5.93
N GLN A 248 -2.34 9.50 -6.27
CA GLN A 248 -0.88 9.38 -6.34
C GLN A 248 -0.25 9.04 -4.97
N MET A 249 -0.77 9.62 -3.89
CA MET A 249 -0.30 9.29 -2.54
C MET A 249 -0.62 7.85 -2.15
N LEU A 250 -1.79 7.33 -2.53
CA LEU A 250 -2.15 5.92 -2.32
C LEU A 250 -1.21 4.97 -3.05
N GLU A 251 -0.81 5.28 -4.29
CA GLU A 251 0.18 4.49 -5.03
C GLU A 251 1.53 4.47 -4.31
N ARG A 252 2.00 5.63 -3.84
CA ARG A 252 3.26 5.74 -3.07
C ARG A 252 3.21 4.96 -1.76
N LEU A 253 2.11 5.09 -1.00
CA LEU A 253 1.90 4.31 0.22
C LEU A 253 1.84 2.81 -0.08
N GLY A 254 1.19 2.40 -1.17
CA GLY A 254 1.11 1.01 -1.59
C GLY A 254 2.48 0.41 -1.92
N PHE A 255 3.31 1.17 -2.66
CA PHE A 255 4.68 0.77 -2.96
C PHE A 255 5.54 0.66 -1.70
N GLN A 256 5.48 1.66 -0.81
CA GLN A 256 6.21 1.62 0.46
C GLN A 256 5.80 0.42 1.32
N ASN A 257 4.50 0.11 1.37
CA ASN A 257 4.00 -1.04 2.13
C ASN A 257 4.54 -2.37 1.57
N ALA A 258 4.60 -2.50 0.24
CA ALA A 258 5.20 -3.68 -0.40
C ALA A 258 6.70 -3.84 -0.07
N LEU A 259 7.46 -2.73 -0.03
CA LEU A 259 8.85 -2.75 0.40
C LEU A 259 8.98 -3.14 1.88
N ASN A 260 8.10 -2.64 2.75
CA ASN A 260 8.09 -2.99 4.17
C ASN A 260 7.78 -4.48 4.38
N PHE A 261 6.81 -5.06 3.64
CA PHE A 261 6.55 -6.51 3.67
C PHE A 261 7.73 -7.34 3.19
N ALA A 262 8.42 -6.91 2.12
CA ALA A 262 9.63 -7.58 1.66
C ALA A 262 10.73 -7.54 2.73
N GLY A 263 10.94 -6.37 3.36
CA GLY A 263 11.88 -6.22 4.48
C GLY A 263 11.51 -7.10 5.67
N LEU A 264 10.22 -7.19 6.01
CA LEU A 264 9.72 -8.04 7.09
C LEU A 264 10.00 -9.51 6.82
N HIS A 265 9.73 -10.00 5.60
CA HIS A 265 9.98 -11.40 5.22
C HIS A 265 11.48 -11.75 5.30
N GLU A 266 12.36 -10.83 4.90
CA GLU A 266 13.81 -11.02 5.02
C GLU A 266 14.25 -11.13 6.48
N LEU A 267 13.68 -10.32 7.38
CA LEU A 267 13.93 -10.41 8.82
C LEU A 267 13.39 -11.73 9.41
N GLU A 268 12.18 -12.15 9.03
CA GLU A 268 11.58 -13.41 9.50
C GLU A 268 12.41 -14.63 9.11
N ARG A 269 12.96 -14.63 7.89
CA ARG A 269 13.87 -15.68 7.44
C ARG A 269 15.16 -15.70 8.26
N ASP A 270 15.77 -14.54 8.49
CA ASP A 270 17.00 -14.46 9.28
C ASP A 270 16.78 -14.90 10.74
N VAL A 271 15.67 -14.48 11.37
CA VAL A 271 15.27 -14.97 12.71
C VAL A 271 15.12 -16.49 12.71
N GLN A 272 14.45 -17.07 11.71
CA GLN A 272 14.26 -18.52 11.63
C GLN A 272 15.60 -19.28 11.50
N ASP A 273 16.51 -18.77 10.68
CA ASP A 273 17.84 -19.36 10.48
C ASP A 273 18.67 -19.29 11.78
N LYS A 274 18.64 -18.14 12.48
CA LYS A 274 19.31 -17.95 13.79
C LYS A 274 18.73 -18.87 14.85
N SER A 275 17.41 -18.95 14.97
CA SER A 275 16.74 -19.81 15.95
C SER A 275 17.08 -21.28 15.73
N ARG A 276 17.12 -21.73 14.45
CA ARG A 276 17.53 -23.09 14.10
C ARG A 276 19.00 -23.35 14.44
N ALA A 277 19.90 -22.41 14.12
CA ALA A 277 21.31 -22.52 14.48
C ALA A 277 21.49 -22.65 16.00
N ARG A 278 20.84 -21.78 16.78
CA ARG A 278 20.85 -21.83 18.25
C ARG A 278 20.41 -23.18 18.81
N VAL A 279 19.34 -23.77 18.26
CA VAL A 279 18.87 -25.10 18.71
C VAL A 279 19.90 -26.19 18.42
N LEU A 280 20.54 -26.16 17.26
CA LEU A 280 21.59 -27.12 16.89
C LEU A 280 22.84 -26.95 17.76
N ASP A 281 23.29 -25.72 17.96
CA ASP A 281 24.48 -25.41 18.77
C ASP A 281 24.23 -25.72 20.25
N SER A 282 23.02 -25.42 20.76
CA SER A 282 22.62 -25.82 22.12
C SER A 282 22.57 -27.34 22.27
N ALA A 283 22.08 -28.06 21.27
CA ALA A 283 22.10 -29.52 21.29
C ALA A 283 23.54 -30.03 21.30
N ALA A 284 24.43 -29.48 20.46
CA ALA A 284 25.84 -29.85 20.40
C ALA A 284 26.59 -29.56 21.71
N HIS A 285 26.36 -28.39 22.32
CA HIS A 285 26.94 -27.99 23.61
C HIS A 285 26.55 -28.94 24.75
N ASN A 286 25.33 -29.51 24.69
CA ASN A 286 24.81 -30.42 25.71
C ASN A 286 25.22 -31.89 25.53
N ILE A 287 25.94 -32.26 24.45
CA ILE A 287 26.44 -33.62 24.25
C ILE A 287 27.64 -33.87 25.17
N GLN A 288 27.52 -34.84 26.06
CA GLN A 288 28.57 -35.34 26.94
C GLN A 288 28.98 -36.75 26.53
N THR A 289 30.14 -37.23 26.94
CA THR A 289 30.61 -38.60 26.62
C THR A 289 29.65 -39.72 27.07
N THR A 290 28.80 -39.43 28.07
CA THR A 290 27.78 -40.34 28.60
C THR A 290 26.41 -40.19 27.95
N SER A 291 26.25 -39.26 27.00
CA SER A 291 24.97 -39.01 26.33
C SER A 291 24.55 -40.19 25.45
N SER A 292 23.26 -40.50 25.46
CA SER A 292 22.67 -41.50 24.56
C SER A 292 22.71 -41.02 23.11
N GLY A 293 23.04 -41.91 22.17
CA GLY A 293 22.97 -41.63 20.73
C GLY A 293 24.26 -41.13 20.07
N ILE A 294 25.38 -41.07 20.80
CA ILE A 294 26.71 -40.79 20.25
C ILE A 294 27.15 -41.97 19.36
N LYS A 295 27.67 -41.68 18.16
CA LYS A 295 28.11 -42.67 17.17
C LYS A 295 29.35 -42.17 16.45
N PHE A 296 30.10 -43.10 15.87
CA PHE A 296 31.16 -42.75 14.92
C PHE A 296 30.54 -42.38 13.58
N TYR A 297 30.97 -41.25 13.01
CA TYR A 297 30.61 -40.80 11.68
C TYR A 297 31.87 -40.80 10.83
N GLU A 298 32.01 -41.81 9.95
CA GLU A 298 33.19 -41.95 9.09
C GLU A 298 33.22 -40.85 8.02
N GLY A 299 34.36 -40.15 7.89
CA GLY A 299 34.61 -39.17 6.84
C GLY A 299 34.00 -37.78 7.07
N ILE A 300 33.41 -37.52 8.25
CA ILE A 300 32.86 -36.20 8.59
C ILE A 300 33.94 -35.12 8.60
N GLU A 301 35.18 -35.50 8.94
CA GLU A 301 36.35 -34.63 8.96
C GLU A 301 36.74 -34.08 7.58
N TYR A 302 36.23 -34.69 6.49
CA TYR A 302 36.46 -34.25 5.11
C TYR A 302 35.27 -33.52 4.49
N VAL A 303 34.16 -33.39 5.23
CA VAL A 303 32.95 -32.69 4.76
C VAL A 303 32.97 -31.27 5.28
N ASP A 304 33.31 -30.32 4.40
CA ASP A 304 33.18 -28.88 4.67
C ASP A 304 32.00 -28.30 3.89
N ASN A 305 30.92 -28.03 4.60
CA ASN A 305 29.72 -27.35 4.08
C ASN A 305 29.67 -25.87 4.51
N THR A 306 30.77 -25.30 5.00
CA THR A 306 30.79 -23.90 5.41
C THR A 306 30.72 -22.98 4.20
N ILE A 307 29.77 -22.04 4.22
CA ILE A 307 29.54 -21.07 3.14
C ILE A 307 29.84 -19.63 3.55
N SER A 308 30.06 -19.39 4.84
CA SER A 308 30.24 -18.07 5.44
C SER A 308 31.20 -18.13 6.61
N VAL A 309 31.87 -17.00 6.85
CA VAL A 309 32.68 -16.74 8.05
C VAL A 309 31.91 -15.85 9.04
N PRO A 310 32.26 -15.84 10.34
CA PRO A 310 31.55 -15.05 11.36
C PRO A 310 31.34 -13.58 10.95
N GLU A 311 32.34 -12.93 10.37
CA GLU A 311 32.26 -11.55 9.92
C GLU A 311 31.21 -11.34 8.82
N SER A 312 31.12 -12.30 7.88
CA SER A 312 30.15 -12.24 6.79
C SER A 312 28.72 -12.53 7.26
N TRP A 313 28.57 -13.42 8.25
CA TRP A 313 27.30 -13.74 8.90
C TRP A 313 26.77 -12.56 9.72
N THR A 314 27.61 -11.93 10.53
CA THR A 314 27.27 -10.72 11.28
C THR A 314 26.90 -9.58 10.34
N ARG A 315 27.68 -9.35 9.28
CA ARG A 315 27.38 -8.32 8.28
C ARG A 315 26.04 -8.55 7.59
N TYR A 316 25.68 -9.80 7.27
CA TYR A 316 24.40 -10.12 6.63
C TYR A 316 23.23 -9.68 7.52
N THR A 317 23.24 -10.04 8.81
CA THR A 317 22.20 -9.65 9.75
C THR A 317 22.17 -8.14 10.01
N GLN A 318 23.34 -7.51 10.17
CA GLN A 318 23.43 -6.05 10.30
C GLN A 318 22.83 -5.32 9.08
N GLU A 319 23.10 -5.80 7.88
CA GLU A 319 22.56 -5.20 6.66
C GLU A 319 21.04 -5.40 6.53
N ASN A 320 20.51 -6.54 6.97
CA ASN A 320 19.06 -6.77 7.05
C ASN A 320 18.39 -5.77 7.98
N ILE A 321 18.93 -5.60 9.20
CA ILE A 321 18.45 -4.63 10.18
C ILE A 321 18.55 -3.21 9.63
N ARG A 322 19.70 -2.84 9.04
CA ARG A 322 19.93 -1.51 8.47
C ARG A 322 18.92 -1.17 7.37
N ARG A 323 18.65 -2.12 6.46
CA ARG A 323 17.64 -1.96 5.40
C ARG A 323 16.24 -1.81 5.97
N ALA A 324 15.88 -2.59 6.99
CA ALA A 324 14.60 -2.49 7.64
C ALA A 324 14.41 -1.14 8.36
N VAL A 325 15.40 -0.70 9.12
CA VAL A 325 15.38 0.61 9.80
C VAL A 325 15.28 1.75 8.78
N ALA A 326 15.99 1.67 7.66
CA ALA A 326 15.87 2.66 6.59
C ALA A 326 14.46 2.68 5.97
N GLY A 327 13.83 1.51 5.78
CA GLY A 327 12.45 1.41 5.31
C GLY A 327 11.44 2.00 6.30
N ILE A 328 11.66 1.81 7.61
CA ILE A 328 10.83 2.41 8.66
C ILE A 328 10.95 3.94 8.61
N SER A 329 12.16 4.49 8.53
CA SER A 329 12.39 5.93 8.43
C SER A 329 11.74 6.55 7.18
N GLN A 330 11.83 5.89 6.03
CA GLN A 330 11.15 6.34 4.81
C GLN A 330 9.63 6.30 4.94
N SER A 331 9.10 5.30 5.66
CA SER A 331 7.68 5.21 5.96
C SER A 331 7.25 6.38 6.85
N ASP A 332 8.02 6.72 7.88
CA ASP A 332 7.72 7.85 8.78
C ASP A 332 7.65 9.20 8.05
N GLU A 333 8.61 9.45 7.15
CA GLU A 333 8.60 10.63 6.28
C GLU A 333 7.35 10.66 5.39
N LEU A 334 6.99 9.51 4.80
CA LEU A 334 5.82 9.39 3.94
C LEU A 334 4.51 9.59 4.71
N LEU A 335 4.40 9.08 5.93
CA LEU A 335 3.24 9.30 6.80
C LEU A 335 3.08 10.78 7.15
N SER A 336 4.17 11.46 7.52
CA SER A 336 4.17 12.89 7.79
C SER A 336 3.72 13.70 6.56
N ALA A 337 4.30 13.41 5.39
CA ALA A 337 3.91 14.05 4.13
C ALA A 337 2.44 13.78 3.76
N THR A 338 1.93 12.58 4.06
CA THR A 338 0.52 12.22 3.81
C THR A 338 -0.41 13.01 4.71
N ASN A 339 -0.11 13.11 6.00
CA ASN A 339 -0.93 13.89 6.95
C ASN A 339 -0.97 15.37 6.57
N GLN A 340 0.16 15.94 6.15
CA GLN A 340 0.21 17.32 5.65
C GLN A 340 -0.65 17.48 4.38
N LEU A 341 -0.52 16.56 3.42
CA LEU A 341 -1.32 16.58 2.19
C LEU A 341 -2.82 16.50 2.48
N MET A 342 -3.25 15.60 3.38
CA MET A 342 -4.65 15.47 3.77
C MET A 342 -5.19 16.78 4.38
N ALA A 343 -4.42 17.41 5.27
CA ALA A 343 -4.78 18.69 5.86
C ALA A 343 -4.90 19.81 4.80
N THR A 344 -3.91 19.93 3.90
CA THR A 344 -3.95 20.92 2.81
C THR A 344 -5.15 20.72 1.89
N ILE A 345 -5.45 19.49 1.50
CA ILE A 345 -6.61 19.19 0.65
C ILE A 345 -7.92 19.59 1.34
N TYR A 346 -8.02 19.31 2.63
CA TYR A 346 -9.21 19.68 3.39
C TYR A 346 -9.39 21.20 3.43
N ASP A 347 -8.32 21.94 3.72
CA ASP A 347 -8.32 23.41 3.75
C ASP A 347 -8.62 24.02 2.37
N ASP A 348 -8.05 23.47 1.30
CA ASP A 348 -8.26 23.92 -0.08
C ASP A 348 -9.74 23.77 -0.49
N ILE A 349 -10.32 22.59 -0.28
CA ILE A 349 -11.73 22.33 -0.64
C ILE A 349 -12.66 23.17 0.25
N TRP A 350 -12.39 23.26 1.55
CA TRP A 350 -13.22 24.04 2.48
C TRP A 350 -13.17 25.54 2.16
N SER A 351 -11.97 26.07 1.89
CA SER A 351 -11.79 27.46 1.49
C SER A 351 -12.54 27.75 0.20
N GLN A 352 -12.37 26.92 -0.84
CA GLN A 352 -13.04 27.14 -2.12
C GLN A 352 -14.56 27.01 -2.02
N TRP A 353 -15.06 26.08 -1.20
CA TRP A 353 -16.50 25.95 -0.90
C TRP A 353 -17.09 27.25 -0.35
N ASN A 354 -16.38 27.92 0.55
CA ASN A 354 -16.80 29.19 1.13
C ASN A 354 -16.71 30.35 0.13
N HIS A 355 -15.67 30.41 -0.70
CA HIS A 355 -15.56 31.42 -1.76
C HIS A 355 -16.75 31.37 -2.71
N VAL A 356 -17.17 30.16 -3.11
CA VAL A 356 -18.36 29.96 -3.93
C VAL A 356 -19.63 30.42 -3.22
N ASN A 357 -19.81 30.08 -1.94
CA ASN A 357 -20.98 30.51 -1.16
C ASN A 357 -21.07 32.04 -1.05
N THR A 358 -19.96 32.72 -0.75
CA THR A 358 -19.92 34.18 -0.71
C THR A 358 -20.21 34.79 -2.08
N SER A 359 -19.67 34.21 -3.16
CA SER A 359 -19.97 34.67 -4.51
C SER A 359 -21.46 34.51 -4.85
N LEU A 360 -22.08 33.39 -4.46
CA LEU A 360 -23.50 33.13 -4.67
C LEU A 360 -24.37 34.13 -3.91
N GLU A 361 -24.06 34.40 -2.64
CA GLU A 361 -24.78 35.38 -1.83
C GLU A 361 -24.73 36.79 -2.43
N ASN A 362 -23.54 37.21 -2.88
CA ASN A 362 -23.37 38.49 -3.58
C ASN A 362 -24.21 38.53 -4.86
N ARG A 363 -24.19 37.45 -5.67
CA ARG A 363 -24.95 37.38 -6.92
C ARG A 363 -26.46 37.42 -6.69
N LEU A 364 -26.96 36.68 -5.70
CA LEU A 364 -28.37 36.74 -5.31
C LEU A 364 -28.78 38.16 -4.90
N GLN A 365 -27.92 38.88 -4.19
CA GLN A 365 -28.21 40.24 -3.77
C GLN A 365 -28.26 41.21 -4.95
N GLU A 366 -27.32 41.09 -5.89
CA GLU A 366 -27.32 41.84 -7.15
C GLU A 366 -28.61 41.61 -7.96
N GLU A 367 -29.02 40.34 -8.12
CA GLU A 367 -30.22 39.96 -8.86
C GLU A 367 -31.51 40.46 -8.19
N LYS A 368 -31.58 40.41 -6.85
CA LYS A 368 -32.71 41.00 -6.08
C LYS A 368 -32.81 42.50 -6.30
N VAL A 369 -31.68 43.22 -6.28
CA VAL A 369 -31.67 44.67 -6.53
C VAL A 369 -32.10 44.99 -7.96
N ALA A 370 -31.63 44.23 -8.95
CA ALA A 370 -32.03 44.39 -10.35
C ALA A 370 -33.54 44.14 -10.53
N LYS A 371 -34.07 43.05 -9.96
CA LYS A 371 -35.51 42.74 -9.96
C LYS A 371 -36.34 43.87 -9.36
N ASN A 372 -35.96 44.38 -8.18
CA ASN A 372 -36.70 45.46 -7.52
C ASN A 372 -36.70 46.75 -8.36
N LYS A 373 -35.59 47.06 -9.04
CA LYS A 373 -35.52 48.20 -9.97
C LYS A 373 -36.48 48.02 -11.15
N ILE A 374 -36.48 46.84 -11.79
CA ILE A 374 -37.39 46.53 -12.90
C ILE A 374 -38.83 46.68 -12.45
N GLN A 375 -39.21 46.11 -11.30
CA GLN A 375 -40.56 46.24 -10.75
C GLN A 375 -40.96 47.70 -10.51
N SER A 376 -40.05 48.52 -9.95
CA SER A 376 -40.31 49.95 -9.75
C SER A 376 -40.49 50.72 -11.07
N HIS A 377 -39.67 50.43 -12.09
CA HIS A 377 -39.82 51.04 -13.41
C HIS A 377 -41.11 50.61 -14.11
N LEU A 378 -41.48 49.34 -13.97
CA LEU A 378 -42.68 48.77 -14.55
C LEU A 378 -43.94 49.44 -13.96
N GLU A 379 -43.97 49.70 -12.65
CA GLU A 379 -45.06 50.44 -12.01
C GLU A 379 -45.15 51.88 -12.54
N LYS A 380 -44.01 52.57 -12.73
CA LYS A 380 -43.99 53.91 -13.32
C LYS A 380 -44.54 53.92 -14.75
N ILE A 381 -44.16 52.93 -15.57
CA ILE A 381 -44.67 52.80 -16.94
C ILE A 381 -46.17 52.52 -16.95
N ARG A 382 -46.67 51.68 -16.03
CA ARG A 382 -48.12 51.42 -15.89
C ARG A 382 -48.89 52.67 -15.52
N HIS A 383 -48.40 53.48 -14.59
CA HIS A 383 -49.02 54.76 -14.26
C HIS A 383 -49.01 55.73 -15.47
N GLU A 384 -47.88 55.86 -16.16
CA GLU A 384 -47.77 56.72 -17.34
C GLU A 384 -48.74 56.29 -18.47
N ILE A 385 -48.92 54.98 -18.67
CA ILE A 385 -49.90 54.45 -19.63
C ILE A 385 -51.31 54.96 -19.29
N VAL A 386 -51.72 54.84 -18.03
CA VAL A 386 -53.04 55.31 -17.57
C VAL A 386 -53.21 56.82 -17.78
N ASP A 387 -52.18 57.60 -17.49
CA ASP A 387 -52.21 59.06 -17.66
C ASP A 387 -52.29 59.48 -19.14
N VAL A 388 -51.55 58.79 -20.02
CA VAL A 388 -51.61 59.00 -21.48
C VAL A 388 -52.96 58.56 -22.05
N GLU A 389 -53.52 57.44 -21.60
CA GLU A 389 -54.87 56.99 -21.99
C GLU A 389 -55.94 58.01 -21.61
N GLN A 390 -55.88 58.56 -20.38
CA GLN A 390 -56.78 59.64 -19.95
C GLN A 390 -56.62 60.90 -20.80
N THR A 391 -55.38 61.26 -21.15
CA THR A 391 -55.08 62.40 -22.02
C THR A 391 -55.62 62.20 -23.44
N ILE A 392 -55.48 61.00 -24.00
CA ILE A 392 -56.05 60.62 -25.30
C ILE A 392 -57.58 60.77 -25.30
N GLU A 393 -58.26 60.26 -24.27
CA GLU A 393 -59.72 60.37 -24.17
C GLU A 393 -60.17 61.84 -23.99
N PHE A 394 -59.42 62.63 -23.22
CA PHE A 394 -59.67 64.07 -23.08
C PHE A 394 -59.49 64.81 -24.42
N LEU A 395 -58.45 64.50 -25.19
CA LEU A 395 -58.20 65.09 -26.51
C LEU A 395 -59.31 64.71 -27.51
N LYS A 396 -59.72 63.44 -27.55
CA LYS A 396 -60.84 62.98 -28.41
C LYS A 396 -62.13 63.74 -28.09
N LYS A 397 -62.46 63.90 -26.80
CA LYS A 397 -63.62 64.69 -26.39
C LYS A 397 -63.51 66.15 -26.82
N THR A 398 -62.35 66.76 -26.59
CA THR A 398 -62.12 68.16 -26.97
C THR A 398 -62.22 68.37 -28.48
N ILE A 399 -61.72 67.42 -29.29
CA ILE A 399 -61.88 67.43 -30.74
C ILE A 399 -63.37 67.40 -31.12
N ALA A 400 -64.15 66.47 -30.55
CA ALA A 400 -65.59 66.38 -30.83
C ALA A 400 -66.35 67.66 -30.45
N ASP A 401 -66.00 68.28 -29.32
CA ASP A 401 -66.58 69.56 -28.89
C ASP A 401 -66.23 70.70 -29.89
N GLN A 402 -64.97 70.75 -30.37
CA GLN A 402 -64.54 71.72 -31.38
C GLN A 402 -65.19 71.48 -32.75
N GLU A 403 -65.36 70.22 -33.15
CA GLU A 403 -66.08 69.85 -34.37
C GLU A 403 -67.56 70.27 -34.30
N ALA A 404 -68.19 70.16 -33.14
CA ALA A 404 -69.55 70.66 -32.93
C ALA A 404 -69.63 72.19 -33.08
N PHE A 405 -68.66 72.94 -32.54
CA PHE A 405 -68.58 74.39 -32.77
C PHE A 405 -68.33 74.73 -34.25
N LEU A 406 -67.47 73.98 -34.92
CA LEU A 406 -67.19 74.14 -36.35
C LEU A 406 -68.46 73.89 -37.18
N GLN A 407 -69.23 72.85 -36.86
CA GLN A 407 -70.49 72.54 -37.54
C GLN A 407 -71.49 73.70 -37.40
N VAL A 408 -71.60 74.30 -36.21
CA VAL A 408 -72.45 75.47 -35.98
C VAL A 408 -71.96 76.67 -36.79
N ALA A 409 -70.66 76.98 -36.76
CA ALA A 409 -70.08 78.10 -37.49
C ALA A 409 -70.25 77.95 -39.01
N GLN A 410 -69.99 76.76 -39.57
CA GLN A 410 -70.20 76.45 -40.99
C GLN A 410 -71.67 76.54 -41.38
N THR A 411 -72.58 76.00 -40.57
CA THR A 411 -74.03 76.07 -40.84
C THR A 411 -74.53 77.52 -40.82
N ARG A 412 -74.04 78.34 -39.88
CA ARG A 412 -74.33 79.79 -39.82
C ARG A 412 -73.81 80.51 -41.06
N LEU A 413 -72.59 80.18 -41.49
CA LEU A 413 -71.97 80.77 -42.68
C LEU A 413 -72.73 80.40 -43.96
N GLU A 414 -73.08 79.13 -44.14
CA GLU A 414 -73.87 78.61 -45.26
C GLU A 414 -75.26 79.24 -45.32
N THR A 415 -75.92 79.39 -44.17
CA THR A 415 -77.22 80.07 -44.10
C THR A 415 -77.12 81.51 -44.58
N ARG A 416 -76.04 82.22 -44.22
CA ARG A 416 -75.81 83.61 -44.65
C ARG A 416 -75.44 83.71 -46.14
N ASN A 417 -74.77 82.70 -46.71
CA ASN A 417 -74.46 82.64 -48.14
C ASN A 417 -75.70 82.58 -49.05
N ARG A 418 -76.87 82.21 -48.51
CA ARG A 418 -78.13 82.12 -49.27
C ARG A 418 -78.89 83.45 -49.38
N ARG A 419 -78.35 84.55 -48.82
CA ARG A 419 -78.98 85.87 -48.93
C ARG A 419 -79.00 86.32 -50.41
N PRO A 420 -80.16 86.76 -50.94
CA PRO A 420 -80.27 87.11 -52.36
C PRO A 420 -79.76 88.54 -52.65
N ASN A 421 -79.23 88.74 -53.87
CA ASN A 421 -78.91 90.05 -54.44
C ASN A 421 -78.04 90.94 -53.53
N VAL A 422 -78.50 92.16 -53.24
CA VAL A 422 -77.76 93.18 -52.47
C VAL A 422 -77.65 92.82 -50.98
N GLU A 423 -78.54 91.98 -50.45
CA GLU A 423 -78.47 91.48 -49.06
C GLU A 423 -77.32 90.49 -48.85
N ALA A 424 -76.69 90.00 -49.92
CA ALA A 424 -75.42 89.25 -49.90
C ALA A 424 -74.22 90.17 -49.59
N CYS A 425 -74.30 90.85 -48.46
CA CYS A 425 -73.32 91.83 -48.03
C CYS A 425 -72.16 91.18 -47.25
N ARG A 426 -70.93 91.61 -47.54
CA ARG A 426 -69.71 91.22 -46.81
C ARG A 426 -69.54 92.07 -45.55
N ASP A 427 -70.50 91.96 -44.65
CA ASP A 427 -70.53 92.68 -43.37
C ASP A 427 -69.54 92.09 -42.34
N SER A 428 -69.43 92.73 -41.17
CA SER A 428 -68.53 92.32 -40.09
C SER A 428 -68.86 90.92 -39.55
N ALA A 429 -70.14 90.56 -39.47
CA ALA A 429 -70.57 89.25 -39.02
C ALA A 429 -70.16 88.14 -40.00
N MET A 430 -70.26 88.42 -41.31
CA MET A 430 -69.78 87.52 -42.37
C MET A 430 -68.28 87.28 -42.26
N LEU A 431 -67.49 88.36 -42.12
CA LEU A 431 -66.04 88.26 -41.95
C LEU A 431 -65.64 87.48 -40.69
N ARG A 432 -66.34 87.71 -39.56
CA ARG A 432 -66.03 87.02 -38.30
C ARG A 432 -66.32 85.53 -38.37
N LEU A 433 -67.44 85.12 -38.99
CA LEU A 433 -67.77 83.71 -39.20
C LEU A 433 -66.77 83.00 -40.11
N ILE A 434 -66.33 83.66 -41.19
CA ILE A 434 -65.26 83.11 -42.05
C ILE A 434 -63.99 82.88 -41.23
N GLN A 435 -63.58 83.86 -40.42
CA GLN A 435 -62.39 83.74 -39.58
C GLN A 435 -62.56 82.64 -38.53
N GLU A 436 -63.71 82.57 -37.85
CA GLU A 436 -64.02 81.55 -36.84
C GLU A 436 -63.93 80.13 -37.43
N VAL A 437 -64.44 79.92 -38.65
CA VAL A 437 -64.29 78.64 -39.36
C VAL A 437 -62.82 78.31 -39.63
N HIS A 438 -61.99 79.28 -40.02
CA HIS A 438 -60.55 79.04 -40.23
C HIS A 438 -59.83 78.73 -38.92
N ASP A 439 -60.11 79.50 -37.85
CA ASP A 439 -59.52 79.30 -36.52
C ASP A 439 -59.86 77.91 -35.96
N LEU A 440 -61.13 77.48 -36.10
CA LEU A 440 -61.58 76.16 -35.64
C LEU A 440 -60.96 75.01 -36.43
N HIS A 441 -60.81 75.15 -37.76
CA HIS A 441 -60.08 74.13 -38.54
C HIS A 441 -58.62 74.01 -38.11
N ALA A 442 -57.94 75.14 -37.86
CA ALA A 442 -56.56 75.12 -37.38
C ALA A 442 -56.46 74.46 -35.99
N ALA A 443 -57.33 74.85 -35.05
CA ALA A 443 -57.36 74.26 -33.72
C ALA A 443 -57.63 72.74 -33.73
N ILE A 444 -58.58 72.28 -34.56
CA ILE A 444 -58.86 70.85 -34.74
C ILE A 444 -57.65 70.12 -35.33
N ALA A 445 -56.98 70.71 -36.33
CA ALA A 445 -55.78 70.12 -36.93
C ALA A 445 -54.64 69.99 -35.90
N ASP A 446 -54.41 71.00 -35.06
CA ASP A 446 -53.43 70.97 -33.98
C ASP A 446 -53.76 69.89 -32.93
N LEU A 447 -55.04 69.79 -32.53
CA LEU A 447 -55.51 68.77 -31.59
C LEU A 447 -55.34 67.35 -32.15
N TYR A 448 -55.66 67.11 -33.42
CA TYR A 448 -55.38 65.82 -34.07
C TYR A 448 -53.89 65.52 -34.15
N GLY A 449 -53.06 66.53 -34.41
CA GLY A 449 -51.61 66.41 -34.38
C GLY A 449 -51.11 65.97 -33.01
N LYS A 450 -51.65 66.54 -31.93
CA LYS A 450 -51.30 66.16 -30.55
C LYS A 450 -51.83 64.78 -30.17
N LEU A 451 -53.06 64.45 -30.54
CA LEU A 451 -53.65 63.12 -30.34
C LEU A 451 -52.76 62.03 -30.94
N ARG A 452 -52.31 62.21 -32.18
CA ARG A 452 -51.42 61.25 -32.84
C ARG A 452 -50.07 61.09 -32.11
N GLN A 453 -49.54 62.16 -31.52
CA GLN A 453 -48.31 62.08 -30.72
C GLN A 453 -48.52 61.25 -29.46
N GLU A 454 -49.63 61.47 -28.74
CA GLU A 454 -49.97 60.71 -27.54
C GLU A 454 -50.26 59.23 -27.85
N GLU A 455 -50.97 58.94 -28.96
CA GLU A 455 -51.20 57.57 -29.42
C GLU A 455 -49.88 56.84 -29.75
N ASN A 456 -48.93 57.53 -30.39
CA ASN A 456 -47.59 56.96 -30.64
C ASN A 456 -46.81 56.74 -29.33
N ALA A 457 -46.91 57.67 -28.37
CA ALA A 457 -46.27 57.54 -27.07
C ALA A 457 -46.82 56.32 -26.30
N LEU A 458 -48.15 56.13 -26.33
CA LEU A 458 -48.81 54.95 -25.74
C LEU A 458 -48.27 53.64 -26.32
N GLN A 459 -48.14 53.54 -27.64
CA GLN A 459 -47.59 52.34 -28.29
C GLN A 459 -46.14 52.05 -27.83
N LEU A 460 -45.32 53.09 -27.66
CA LEU A 460 -43.96 52.94 -27.16
C LEU A 460 -43.93 52.48 -25.69
N LEU A 461 -44.81 53.04 -24.86
CA LEU A 461 -44.95 52.64 -23.45
C LEU A 461 -45.39 51.18 -23.32
N LEU A 462 -46.39 50.74 -24.09
CA LEU A 462 -46.86 49.35 -24.11
C LEU A 462 -45.76 48.37 -24.53
N ARG A 463 -44.96 48.72 -25.55
CA ARG A 463 -43.80 47.91 -25.95
C ARG A 463 -42.74 47.84 -24.86
N THR A 464 -42.49 48.96 -24.19
CA THR A 464 -41.52 49.05 -23.08
C THR A 464 -42.00 48.22 -21.89
N GLN A 465 -43.30 48.26 -21.57
CA GLN A 465 -43.91 47.42 -20.54
C GLN A 465 -43.68 45.94 -20.83
N SER A 466 -44.01 45.48 -22.04
CA SER A 466 -43.82 44.08 -22.43
C SER A 466 -42.35 43.65 -22.32
N THR A 467 -41.41 44.54 -22.67
CA THR A 467 -39.97 44.29 -22.53
C THR A 467 -39.55 44.14 -21.06
N LEU A 468 -40.03 45.03 -20.18
CA LEU A 468 -39.75 44.97 -18.74
C LEU A 468 -40.42 43.77 -18.06
N GLU A 469 -41.61 43.36 -18.51
CA GLU A 469 -42.31 42.17 -18.02
C GLU A 469 -41.51 40.89 -18.37
N GLN A 470 -41.00 40.80 -19.59
CA GLN A 470 -40.13 39.70 -20.00
C GLN A 470 -38.81 39.68 -19.21
N ASP A 471 -38.15 40.82 -19.03
CA ASP A 471 -36.91 40.89 -18.23
C ASP A 471 -37.18 40.50 -16.77
N LEU A 472 -38.33 40.90 -16.20
CA LEU A 472 -38.74 40.48 -14.86
C LEU A 472 -38.94 38.96 -14.74
N GLU A 473 -39.52 38.32 -15.76
CA GLU A 473 -39.67 36.86 -15.80
C GLU A 473 -38.29 36.17 -15.82
N ILE A 474 -37.36 36.65 -16.64
CA ILE A 474 -35.98 36.16 -16.69
C ILE A 474 -35.29 36.31 -15.32
N LYS A 475 -35.40 37.47 -14.66
CA LYS A 475 -34.83 37.68 -13.31
C LYS A 475 -35.45 36.74 -12.26
N ASN A 476 -36.75 36.46 -12.35
CA ASN A 476 -37.40 35.52 -11.45
C ASN A 476 -36.90 34.10 -11.66
N ASN A 477 -36.67 33.69 -12.91
CA ASN A 477 -36.07 32.39 -13.24
C ASN A 477 -34.66 32.27 -12.64
N SER A 478 -33.78 33.26 -12.88
CA SER A 478 -32.42 33.28 -12.33
C SER A 478 -32.40 33.19 -10.80
N LEU A 479 -33.24 33.99 -10.13
CA LEU A 479 -33.35 33.96 -8.67
C LEU A 479 -33.85 32.63 -8.14
N SER A 480 -34.84 31.98 -8.78
CA SER A 480 -35.32 30.66 -8.36
C SER A 480 -34.23 29.60 -8.50
N ILE A 481 -33.49 29.60 -9.62
CA ILE A 481 -32.35 28.69 -9.83
C ILE A 481 -31.30 28.88 -8.74
N ASP A 482 -30.81 30.10 -8.55
CA ASP A 482 -29.70 30.36 -7.64
C ASP A 482 -30.10 30.19 -6.16
N SER A 483 -31.31 30.61 -5.79
CA SER A 483 -31.82 30.51 -4.41
C SER A 483 -32.29 29.10 -4.04
N GLU A 484 -33.11 28.48 -4.88
CA GLU A 484 -33.88 27.28 -4.52
C GLU A 484 -33.23 25.99 -5.02
N LYS A 485 -32.43 26.04 -6.11
CA LYS A 485 -31.70 24.88 -6.61
C LYS A 485 -30.28 24.88 -6.07
N VAL A 486 -29.49 25.89 -6.45
CA VAL A 486 -28.05 25.94 -6.17
C VAL A 486 -27.77 26.11 -4.67
N MET A 487 -28.23 27.22 -4.08
CA MET A 487 -27.98 27.51 -2.66
C MET A 487 -28.68 26.55 -1.71
N SER A 488 -29.77 25.89 -2.13
CA SER A 488 -30.48 24.92 -1.30
C SER A 488 -29.69 23.62 -1.14
N ILE A 489 -29.15 23.09 -2.25
CA ILE A 489 -28.30 21.88 -2.23
C ILE A 489 -27.06 22.14 -1.36
N ARG A 490 -26.40 23.29 -1.55
CA ARG A 490 -25.22 23.66 -0.77
C ARG A 490 -25.52 23.87 0.72
N ARG A 491 -26.69 24.42 1.09
CA ARG A 491 -27.08 24.54 2.51
C ARG A 491 -27.41 23.21 3.17
N THR A 492 -27.93 22.26 2.41
CA THR A 492 -28.25 20.91 2.91
C THR A 492 -26.98 20.11 3.16
N PHE A 493 -25.92 20.35 2.37
CA PHE A 493 -24.63 19.73 2.56
C PHE A 493 -23.71 20.61 3.39
N ILE A 494 -23.58 20.26 4.67
CA ILE A 494 -22.58 20.88 5.54
C ILE A 494 -21.23 20.23 5.24
N MET A 495 -20.35 20.95 4.54
CA MET A 495 -18.93 20.61 4.55
C MET A 495 -18.45 20.67 6.00
N GLY A 496 -17.95 19.54 6.51
CA GLY A 496 -17.34 19.50 7.83
C GLY A 496 -16.26 20.58 7.92
N ALA A 497 -16.23 21.33 9.02
CA ALA A 497 -15.06 22.13 9.34
C ALA A 497 -13.89 21.18 9.60
N PRO A 498 -12.63 21.59 9.35
CA PRO A 498 -11.47 20.74 9.62
C PRO A 498 -11.49 20.29 11.08
N GLU A 499 -11.87 19.04 11.31
CA GLU A 499 -11.76 18.42 12.62
C GLU A 499 -10.27 18.27 12.91
N LYS A 500 -9.78 19.03 13.90
CA LYS A 500 -8.41 18.94 14.42
C LYS A 500 -8.10 17.57 15.08
N SER A 501 -8.96 16.56 14.94
CA SER A 501 -8.98 15.35 15.76
C SER A 501 -8.15 14.20 15.21
N LEU A 502 -7.73 14.21 13.93
CA LEU A 502 -7.01 13.07 13.34
C LEU A 502 -5.48 13.15 13.46
N VAL A 503 -4.94 14.26 13.96
CA VAL A 503 -3.47 14.47 14.04
C VAL A 503 -2.87 13.96 15.37
N THR A 504 -3.68 13.61 16.37
CA THR A 504 -3.19 13.45 17.76
C THR A 504 -3.04 12.01 18.27
N SER A 505 -3.05 10.97 17.42
CA SER A 505 -2.93 9.58 17.91
C SER A 505 -1.80 8.73 17.34
N VAL A 506 -0.86 9.31 16.59
CA VAL A 506 0.41 8.63 16.29
C VAL A 506 1.49 9.23 17.16
N SER A 507 1.57 8.76 18.41
CA SER A 507 2.77 8.96 19.23
C SER A 507 3.92 8.22 18.55
N PHE A 508 4.68 8.93 17.72
CA PHE A 508 5.99 8.48 17.26
C PHE A 508 6.84 8.18 18.49
N SER A 509 7.07 6.90 18.78
CA SER A 509 8.07 6.50 19.76
C SER A 509 9.42 6.87 19.19
N GLN A 510 10.02 7.95 19.69
CA GLN A 510 11.43 8.25 19.43
C GLN A 510 12.27 7.02 19.82
N PRO A 511 13.12 6.49 18.94
CA PRO A 511 14.15 5.58 19.37
C PRO A 511 15.19 6.39 20.15
N HIS A 512 15.16 6.26 21.48
CA HIS A 512 16.35 6.53 22.28
C HIS A 512 17.40 5.46 21.98
N ASP A 513 18.65 5.92 21.94
CA ASP A 513 19.91 5.18 21.91
C ASP A 513 20.45 4.83 20.51
N LEU A 514 20.96 5.88 19.87
CA LEU A 514 22.19 5.79 19.08
C LEU A 514 23.33 5.32 20.01
N ILE A 515 23.69 4.04 19.93
CA ILE A 515 25.01 3.59 20.39
C ILE A 515 26.00 4.00 19.30
N THR A 516 26.73 5.08 19.58
CA THR A 516 27.98 5.44 18.90
C THR A 516 29.01 4.34 19.15
N VAL A 517 29.75 3.98 18.10
CA VAL A 517 30.91 3.05 18.11
C VAL A 517 31.94 3.41 19.17
#